data_AF-A0A6L5Z8C9-F1
#
_entry.id   AF-A0A6L5Z8C9-F1
#
_cell.length_a   1.000
_cell.length_b   1.000
_cell.length_c   1.000
_cell.angle_alpha   90.00
_cell.angle_beta   90.00
_cell.angle_gamma   90.00
#
_symmetry.space_group_name_H-M   'P 1'
#
loop_
_entity.id
_entity.type
_entity.pdbx_description
1 polymer ?
#
loop_
_entity_poly.entity_id
_entity_poly.type
_entity_poly.pdbx_seq_one_letter_code
_entity_poly.pdbx_strand_id
1 'polypeptide(L)'
;MRQDVIRGALAALALTATANMATAHEFTAGLLVAGEEREARLAEAANGFLLAADERDGHSAETSDGHLGGVDVQLLPLPAEAAGQVAGLVGTPRTPPDVLVVIGPEPDASAAAASLAFAGVMLRPGALPNGWAADNDASSFAARYRSTYGAAPTEAAALGYNAARRLDIAVRPLDGVAPRAALEASLAETESGTNWQEDVR
;
A
#
# COMPACT_ATOMS: atom_id res chain seq x y z
N MET A 1 36.81 5.82 66.81
CA MET A 1 35.82 6.79 66.26
C MET A 1 36.54 7.54 65.15
N ARG A 2 36.27 7.40 63.86
CA ARG A 2 35.04 7.07 63.12
C ARG A 2 35.36 6.13 61.96
N GLN A 3 34.50 5.14 61.77
CA GLN A 3 34.33 4.39 60.53
C GLN A 3 33.30 5.16 59.72
N ASP A 4 33.59 5.47 58.45
CA ASP A 4 32.64 6.00 57.47
C ASP A 4 33.34 5.91 56.09
N VAL A 5 32.83 5.40 54.98
CA VAL A 5 31.59 4.73 54.58
C VAL A 5 31.94 4.00 53.26
N ILE A 6 31.42 2.78 53.10
CA ILE A 6 31.47 1.95 51.89
C ILE A 6 30.65 2.62 50.77
N ARG A 7 31.04 2.40 49.51
CA ARG A 7 30.19 2.14 48.31
C ARG A 7 30.48 3.07 47.13
N GLY A 8 31.42 2.67 46.28
CA GLY A 8 31.44 3.06 44.86
C GLY A 8 30.92 1.89 44.03
N ALA A 9 29.61 1.81 43.84
CA ALA A 9 29.03 0.84 42.90
C ALA A 9 29.07 1.47 41.49
N LEU A 10 29.85 0.85 40.59
CA LEU A 10 29.76 1.08 39.15
C LEU A 10 28.34 0.70 38.69
N ALA A 11 27.52 1.68 38.36
CA ALA A 11 26.31 1.45 37.60
C ALA A 11 26.71 1.37 36.11
N ALA A 12 26.98 0.15 35.64
CA ALA A 12 26.94 -0.16 34.22
C ALA A 12 25.50 0.04 33.75
N LEU A 13 25.23 1.13 33.03
CA LEU A 13 23.95 1.35 32.39
C LEU A 13 23.87 0.34 31.22
N ALA A 14 23.26 -0.80 31.49
CA ALA A 14 22.95 -1.80 30.49
C ALA A 14 22.02 -1.16 29.44
N LEU A 15 22.51 -1.06 28.21
CA LEU A 15 21.72 -0.67 27.05
C LEU A 15 20.71 -1.77 26.77
N THR A 16 19.52 -1.69 27.36
CA THR A 16 18.40 -2.54 26.97
C THR A 16 17.80 -2.00 25.68
N ALA A 17 18.49 -2.24 24.56
CA ALA A 17 17.83 -2.35 23.26
C ALA A 17 17.05 -3.67 23.28
N THR A 18 15.88 -3.67 23.93
CA THR A 18 14.96 -4.79 23.82
C THR A 18 14.52 -4.90 22.38
N ALA A 19 14.86 -6.02 21.77
CA ALA A 19 14.59 -6.36 20.39
C ALA A 19 13.09 -6.21 20.06
N ASN A 20 12.77 -5.20 19.25
CA ASN A 20 11.63 -5.22 18.33
C ASN A 20 12.11 -5.38 16.86
N MET A 21 13.32 -5.88 16.66
CA MET A 21 13.97 -5.98 15.35
C MET A 21 13.45 -7.11 14.44
N ALA A 22 12.22 -7.60 14.66
CA ALA A 22 11.69 -8.77 13.94
C ALA A 22 10.26 -8.59 13.40
N THR A 23 9.81 -7.35 13.13
CA THR A 23 8.55 -7.07 12.40
C THR A 23 8.69 -5.82 11.51
N ALA A 24 9.68 -5.76 10.61
CA ALA A 24 10.13 -4.47 10.07
C ALA A 24 9.93 -4.19 8.57
N HIS A 25 9.62 -5.16 7.71
CA HIS A 25 9.47 -4.87 6.28
C HIS A 25 8.12 -5.34 5.71
N GLU A 26 7.03 -5.25 6.49
CA GLU A 26 5.69 -5.44 5.93
C GLU A 26 4.69 -4.38 6.40
N PHE A 27 3.71 -4.05 5.56
CA PHE A 27 2.54 -3.26 5.93
C PHE A 27 1.28 -3.76 5.25
N THR A 28 0.12 -3.42 5.81
CA THR A 28 -1.18 -3.72 5.21
C THR A 28 -1.77 -2.47 4.55
N ALA A 29 -2.10 -2.58 3.27
CA ALA A 29 -2.88 -1.61 2.52
C ALA A 29 -4.35 -2.06 2.47
N GLY A 30 -5.24 -1.31 3.11
CA GLY A 30 -6.69 -1.47 2.95
C GLY A 30 -7.15 -0.85 1.64
N LEU A 31 -7.81 -1.62 0.78
CA LEU A 31 -8.36 -1.14 -0.48
C LEU A 31 -9.87 -0.98 -0.36
N LEU A 32 -10.32 0.22 0.01
CA LEU A 32 -11.73 0.55 0.18
C LEU A 32 -12.33 1.06 -1.14
N VAL A 33 -13.24 0.28 -1.72
CA VAL A 33 -14.02 0.70 -2.90
C VAL A 33 -15.44 1.08 -2.51
N ALA A 34 -15.85 2.29 -2.90
CA ALA A 34 -17.17 2.86 -2.69
C ALA A 34 -17.92 3.09 -4.03
N GLY A 35 -19.22 3.31 -3.94
CA GLY A 35 -20.12 3.52 -5.09
C GLY A 35 -20.83 2.25 -5.54
N GLU A 36 -21.22 2.22 -6.81
CA GLU A 36 -21.88 1.09 -7.48
C GLU A 36 -20.87 0.04 -7.97
N GLU A 37 -21.37 -1.18 -8.26
CA GLU A 37 -20.57 -2.30 -8.79
C GLU A 37 -19.32 -2.64 -7.94
N ARG A 38 -19.42 -2.45 -6.62
CA ARG A 38 -18.27 -2.52 -5.70
C ARG A 38 -17.48 -3.82 -5.80
N GLU A 39 -18.15 -4.96 -5.95
CA GLU A 39 -17.48 -6.26 -6.00
C GLU A 39 -16.54 -6.37 -7.21
N ALA A 40 -17.06 -6.09 -8.41
CA ALA A 40 -16.26 -6.11 -9.64
C ALA A 40 -15.18 -5.02 -9.62
N ARG A 41 -15.51 -3.81 -9.17
CA ARG A 41 -14.53 -2.70 -9.07
C ARG A 41 -13.43 -2.99 -8.04
N LEU A 42 -13.74 -3.66 -6.93
CA LEU A 42 -12.76 -4.04 -5.92
C LEU A 42 -11.81 -5.11 -6.45
N ALA A 43 -12.33 -6.13 -7.15
CA ALA A 43 -11.50 -7.13 -7.81
C ALA A 43 -10.54 -6.49 -8.84
N GLU A 44 -11.07 -5.61 -9.69
CA GLU A 44 -10.27 -4.90 -10.69
C GLU A 44 -9.22 -3.99 -10.07
N ALA A 45 -9.59 -3.21 -9.04
CA ALA A 45 -8.66 -2.36 -8.32
C ALA A 45 -7.57 -3.17 -7.61
N ALA A 46 -7.92 -4.32 -7.04
CA ALA A 46 -6.95 -5.24 -6.45
C ALA A 46 -5.97 -5.76 -7.52
N ASN A 47 -6.46 -6.22 -8.67
CA ASN A 47 -5.61 -6.64 -9.80
C ASN A 47 -4.63 -5.53 -10.23
N GLY A 48 -5.13 -4.29 -10.35
CA GLY A 48 -4.27 -3.16 -10.69
C GLY A 48 -3.20 -2.88 -9.63
N PHE A 49 -3.57 -2.95 -8.35
CA PHE A 49 -2.65 -2.77 -7.23
C PHE A 49 -1.56 -3.85 -7.22
N LEU A 50 -1.95 -5.12 -7.36
CA LEU A 50 -1.04 -6.27 -7.37
C LEU A 50 -0.06 -6.21 -8.55
N LEU A 51 -0.53 -5.80 -9.74
CA LEU A 51 0.34 -5.60 -10.89
C LEU A 51 1.47 -4.62 -10.58
N ALA A 52 1.17 -3.48 -9.95
CA ALA A 52 2.20 -2.52 -9.55
C ALA A 52 3.14 -3.06 -8.47
N ALA A 53 2.63 -3.87 -7.53
CA ALA A 53 3.40 -4.44 -6.43
C ALA A 53 4.34 -5.59 -6.86
N ASP A 54 4.05 -6.26 -7.98
CA ASP A 54 4.88 -7.34 -8.53
C ASP A 54 6.00 -6.83 -9.45
N GLU A 55 5.84 -5.65 -10.05
CA GLU A 55 6.65 -5.16 -11.18
C GLU A 55 8.14 -4.91 -10.91
N ARG A 56 8.55 -4.65 -9.67
CA ARG A 56 9.94 -4.30 -9.36
C ARG A 56 10.67 -5.35 -8.55
N ASP A 57 10.01 -5.86 -7.52
CA ASP A 57 10.66 -6.62 -6.46
C ASP A 57 9.98 -8.00 -6.25
N GLY A 58 9.10 -8.42 -7.18
CA GLY A 58 8.31 -9.66 -7.13
C GLY A 58 9.09 -10.97 -7.35
N HIS A 59 8.78 -12.03 -6.59
CA HIS A 59 9.29 -13.38 -6.81
C HIS A 59 8.32 -14.51 -6.39
N SER A 60 8.46 -15.69 -7.01
CA SER A 60 7.49 -16.81 -6.93
C SER A 60 7.30 -17.48 -5.55
N ALA A 61 8.08 -17.11 -4.53
CA ALA A 61 8.03 -17.69 -3.18
C ALA A 61 7.53 -16.69 -2.12
N GLU A 62 6.77 -15.68 -2.53
CA GLU A 62 6.24 -14.65 -1.63
C GLU A 62 5.17 -15.18 -0.66
N THR A 63 5.21 -14.62 0.55
CA THR A 63 4.16 -14.77 1.57
C THR A 63 3.35 -13.48 1.76
N SER A 64 3.69 -12.43 1.01
CA SER A 64 2.97 -11.16 0.89
C SER A 64 2.22 -11.13 -0.45
N ASP A 65 1.34 -10.14 -0.60
CA ASP A 65 0.63 -9.91 -1.87
C ASP A 65 1.47 -9.12 -2.90
N GLY A 66 2.68 -8.70 -2.51
CA GLY A 66 3.66 -8.04 -3.37
C GLY A 66 4.65 -7.20 -2.57
N HIS A 67 5.37 -6.32 -3.26
CA HIS A 67 6.36 -5.42 -2.67
C HIS A 67 6.20 -3.98 -3.18
N LEU A 68 6.21 -3.02 -2.27
CA LEU A 68 6.19 -1.59 -2.61
C LEU A 68 7.33 -0.90 -1.88
N GLY A 69 8.19 -0.22 -2.63
CA GLY A 69 9.37 0.46 -2.09
C GLY A 69 10.42 -0.49 -1.51
N GLY A 70 10.40 -1.78 -1.86
CA GLY A 70 11.22 -2.83 -1.25
C GLY A 70 10.66 -3.40 0.05
N VAL A 71 9.40 -3.10 0.37
CA VAL A 71 8.70 -3.53 1.59
C VAL A 71 7.50 -4.39 1.21
N ASP A 72 7.33 -5.51 1.90
CA ASP A 72 6.21 -6.43 1.70
C ASP A 72 4.88 -5.70 1.94
N VAL A 73 3.92 -5.90 1.04
CA VAL A 73 2.57 -5.36 1.19
C VAL A 73 1.54 -6.48 1.27
N GLN A 74 0.65 -6.38 2.26
CA GLN A 74 -0.54 -7.21 2.40
C GLN A 74 -1.75 -6.39 1.95
N LEU A 75 -2.60 -6.93 1.09
CA LEU A 75 -3.81 -6.25 0.63
C LEU A 75 -5.01 -6.68 1.47
N LEU A 76 -5.74 -5.71 2.02
CA LEU A 76 -7.00 -5.93 2.73
C LEU A 76 -8.16 -5.38 1.89
N PRO A 77 -8.91 -6.20 1.15
CA PRO A 77 -10.04 -5.72 0.36
C PRO A 77 -11.19 -5.24 1.25
N LEU A 78 -11.70 -4.04 0.97
CA LEU A 78 -12.78 -3.41 1.72
C LEU A 78 -13.84 -2.82 0.76
N PRO A 79 -15.13 -2.89 1.13
CA PRO A 79 -15.65 -3.54 2.31
C PRO A 79 -15.64 -5.08 2.16
N ALA A 80 -15.58 -5.81 3.27
CA ALA A 80 -15.36 -7.26 3.27
C ALA A 80 -16.45 -8.03 2.49
N GLU A 81 -17.69 -7.56 2.52
CA GLU A 81 -18.80 -8.15 1.77
C GLU A 81 -18.68 -8.00 0.24
N ALA A 82 -17.81 -7.11 -0.25
CA ALA A 82 -17.54 -6.91 -1.68
C ALA A 82 -16.28 -7.67 -2.14
N ALA A 83 -15.61 -8.42 -1.27
CA ALA A 83 -14.35 -9.10 -1.59
C ALA A 83 -14.54 -10.42 -2.39
N GLY A 84 -15.78 -10.83 -2.68
CA GLY A 84 -16.09 -12.16 -3.25
C GLY A 84 -15.44 -12.46 -4.62
N GLN A 85 -15.13 -11.43 -5.40
CA GLN A 85 -14.45 -11.56 -6.71
C GLN A 85 -12.94 -11.28 -6.64
N VAL A 86 -12.42 -10.85 -5.48
CA VAL A 86 -10.97 -10.64 -5.32
C VAL A 86 -10.30 -12.01 -5.24
N ALA A 87 -9.29 -12.23 -6.08
CA ALA A 87 -8.57 -13.49 -6.17
C ALA A 87 -7.06 -13.23 -6.15
N GLY A 88 -6.28 -14.30 -5.94
CA GLY A 88 -4.81 -14.25 -6.04
C GLY A 88 -4.10 -13.67 -4.82
N LEU A 89 -4.82 -13.29 -3.76
CA LEU A 89 -4.19 -12.89 -2.50
C LEU A 89 -3.64 -14.11 -1.77
N VAL A 90 -2.39 -14.03 -1.35
CA VAL A 90 -1.67 -15.05 -0.58
C VAL A 90 -1.25 -14.54 0.80
N GLY A 91 -1.35 -13.22 0.99
CA GLY A 91 -1.01 -12.49 2.18
C GLY A 91 -1.92 -12.72 3.39
N THR A 92 -1.48 -12.25 4.55
CA THR A 92 -2.26 -12.27 5.79
C THR A 92 -2.41 -10.84 6.33
N PRO A 93 -3.36 -10.05 5.81
CA PRO A 93 -3.48 -8.64 6.16
C PRO A 93 -3.87 -8.43 7.62
N ARG A 94 -3.32 -7.37 8.22
CA ARG A 94 -3.68 -6.92 9.57
C ARG A 94 -4.92 -6.05 9.55
N THR A 95 -5.71 -6.11 10.63
CA THR A 95 -6.84 -5.20 10.84
C THR A 95 -6.65 -4.45 12.17
N PRO A 96 -6.71 -3.11 12.19
CA PRO A 96 -6.91 -2.22 11.05
C PRO A 96 -5.69 -2.21 10.10
N PRO A 97 -5.86 -1.82 8.82
CA PRO A 97 -4.73 -1.66 7.91
C PRO A 97 -3.82 -0.51 8.36
N ASP A 98 -2.58 -0.48 7.89
CA ASP A 98 -1.65 0.62 8.18
C ASP A 98 -1.96 1.86 7.33
N VAL A 99 -2.34 1.62 6.07
CA VAL A 99 -2.76 2.64 5.10
C VAL A 99 -4.11 2.26 4.51
N LEU A 100 -5.02 3.21 4.34
CA LEU A 100 -6.31 3.01 3.69
C LEU A 100 -6.37 3.76 2.36
N VAL A 101 -6.36 3.01 1.26
CA VAL A 101 -6.63 3.49 -0.10
C VAL A 101 -8.15 3.58 -0.29
N VAL A 102 -8.65 4.75 -0.66
CA VAL A 102 -10.08 4.99 -0.85
C VAL A 102 -10.40 5.34 -2.31
N ILE A 103 -11.11 4.44 -2.97
CA ILE A 103 -11.49 4.51 -4.39
C ILE A 103 -13.00 4.65 -4.50
N GLY A 104 -13.46 5.58 -5.34
CA GLY A 104 -14.88 5.78 -5.60
C GLY A 104 -15.19 7.27 -5.78
N PRO A 105 -16.37 7.59 -6.32
CA PRO A 105 -16.80 8.97 -6.48
C PRO A 105 -17.09 9.62 -5.11
N GLU A 106 -16.93 10.94 -5.05
CA GLU A 106 -17.52 11.73 -3.97
C GLU A 106 -19.04 11.90 -4.22
N PRO A 107 -19.89 11.86 -3.18
CA PRO A 107 -19.55 11.82 -1.75
C PRO A 107 -19.37 10.41 -1.16
N ASP A 108 -19.66 9.35 -1.93
CA ASP A 108 -19.73 7.96 -1.42
C ASP A 108 -18.43 7.50 -0.78
N ALA A 109 -17.30 7.89 -1.37
CA ALA A 109 -16.00 7.49 -0.90
C ALA A 109 -15.64 8.11 0.46
N SER A 110 -15.98 9.39 0.68
CA SER A 110 -15.84 10.01 2.00
C SER A 110 -16.77 9.38 3.03
N ALA A 111 -18.01 9.04 2.65
CA ALA A 111 -18.97 8.38 3.53
C ALA A 111 -18.49 6.97 3.94
N ALA A 112 -17.97 6.19 2.99
CA ALA A 112 -17.43 4.86 3.25
C ALA A 112 -16.17 4.91 4.13
N ALA A 113 -15.28 5.89 3.92
CA ALA A 113 -14.12 6.07 4.78
C ALA A 113 -14.52 6.45 6.22
N ALA A 114 -15.49 7.37 6.36
CA ALA A 114 -15.97 7.81 7.66
C ALA A 114 -16.63 6.67 8.46
N SER A 115 -17.30 5.73 7.79
CA SER A 115 -17.95 4.60 8.47
C SER A 115 -16.97 3.61 9.10
N LEU A 116 -15.72 3.55 8.62
CA LEU A 116 -14.66 2.73 9.22
C LEU A 116 -14.04 3.36 10.47
N ALA A 117 -14.30 4.65 10.74
CA ALA A 117 -13.64 5.43 11.80
C ALA A 117 -12.10 5.27 11.77
N PHE A 118 -11.52 5.12 10.58
CA PHE A 118 -10.11 4.84 10.41
C PHE A 118 -9.27 6.09 10.75
N ALA A 119 -8.39 5.95 11.75
CA ALA A 119 -7.57 7.04 12.22
C ALA A 119 -6.18 7.08 11.58
N GLY A 120 -5.82 6.13 10.69
CA GLY A 120 -4.49 5.99 10.08
C GLY A 120 -4.26 6.85 8.83
N VAL A 121 -3.30 6.47 8.00
CA VAL A 121 -2.94 7.21 6.78
C VAL A 121 -3.93 6.89 5.67
N MET A 122 -4.57 7.91 5.12
CA MET A 122 -5.53 7.75 4.03
C MET A 122 -4.91 8.20 2.70
N LEU A 123 -5.13 7.40 1.66
CA LEU A 123 -4.67 7.67 0.31
C LEU A 123 -5.84 7.68 -0.67
N ARG A 124 -5.90 8.71 -1.51
CA ARG A 124 -6.68 8.67 -2.75
C ARG A 124 -5.76 8.30 -3.91
N PRO A 125 -6.21 7.61 -4.96
CA PRO A 125 -5.34 7.29 -6.10
C PRO A 125 -4.76 8.53 -6.81
N GLY A 126 -5.46 9.65 -6.84
CA GLY A 126 -5.10 10.82 -7.66
C GLY A 126 -5.57 10.68 -9.12
N ALA A 127 -5.22 11.63 -9.98
CA ALA A 127 -5.62 11.60 -11.38
C ALA A 127 -4.87 10.50 -12.14
N LEU A 128 -5.57 9.83 -13.07
CA LEU A 128 -4.95 8.88 -13.97
C LEU A 128 -4.20 9.61 -15.10
N PRO A 129 -3.02 9.11 -15.52
CA PRO A 129 -2.31 9.64 -16.67
C PRO A 129 -3.15 9.61 -17.96
N ASN A 130 -2.96 10.61 -18.83
CA ASN A 130 -3.61 10.63 -20.14
C ASN A 130 -3.20 9.41 -20.97
N GLY A 131 -4.17 8.67 -21.50
CA GLY A 131 -3.87 7.48 -22.30
C GLY A 131 -3.48 6.25 -21.48
N TRP A 132 -3.74 6.22 -20.16
CA TRP A 132 -3.49 5.04 -19.30
C TRP A 132 -4.05 3.73 -19.88
N ALA A 133 -5.18 3.79 -20.58
CA ALA A 133 -5.86 2.63 -21.17
C ALA A 133 -5.28 2.21 -22.53
N ALA A 134 -4.34 2.99 -23.07
CA ALA A 134 -3.78 2.75 -24.37
C ALA A 134 -2.73 1.63 -24.30
N ASP A 135 -2.91 0.63 -25.16
CA ASP A 135 -2.02 -0.50 -25.35
C ASP A 135 -1.02 -0.16 -26.46
N ASN A 136 -0.18 0.84 -26.20
CA ASN A 136 0.71 1.42 -27.20
C ASN A 136 1.96 0.57 -27.43
N ASP A 137 2.43 -0.11 -26.38
CA ASP A 137 3.56 -1.04 -26.40
C ASP A 137 3.49 -2.02 -25.22
N ALA A 138 4.33 -3.05 -25.24
CA ALA A 138 4.34 -4.13 -24.25
C ALA A 138 4.69 -3.68 -22.81
N SER A 139 5.29 -2.49 -22.65
CA SER A 139 5.63 -1.91 -21.35
C SER A 139 4.50 -1.06 -20.78
N SER A 140 3.49 -0.71 -21.59
CA SER A 140 2.32 0.00 -21.11
C SER A 140 1.56 -0.79 -20.04
N PHE A 141 0.91 -0.06 -19.12
CA PHE A 141 0.02 -0.66 -18.11
C PHE A 141 -1.05 -1.55 -18.77
N ALA A 142 -1.70 -1.07 -19.82
CA ALA A 142 -2.76 -1.83 -20.49
C ALA A 142 -2.26 -3.14 -21.10
N ALA A 143 -1.07 -3.15 -21.72
CA ALA A 143 -0.45 -4.37 -22.24
C ALA A 143 -0.14 -5.37 -21.12
N ARG A 144 0.51 -4.92 -20.05
CA ARG A 144 0.92 -5.77 -18.93
C ARG A 144 -0.28 -6.32 -18.18
N TYR A 145 -1.27 -5.46 -17.90
CA TYR A 145 -2.53 -5.89 -17.29
C TYR A 145 -3.22 -6.97 -18.12
N ARG A 146 -3.31 -6.79 -19.44
CA ARG A 146 -3.91 -7.81 -20.32
C ARG A 146 -3.08 -9.10 -20.35
N SER A 147 -1.77 -8.99 -20.34
CA SER A 147 -0.89 -10.16 -20.28
C SER A 147 -1.11 -10.96 -19.00
N THR A 148 -1.31 -10.29 -17.85
CA THR A 148 -1.47 -10.93 -16.54
C THR A 148 -2.89 -11.46 -16.31
N TYR A 149 -3.92 -10.67 -16.64
CA TYR A 149 -5.31 -10.96 -16.29
C TYR A 149 -6.19 -11.36 -17.47
N GLY A 150 -5.66 -11.34 -18.70
CA GLY A 150 -6.38 -11.78 -19.91
C GLY A 150 -7.44 -10.82 -20.44
N ALA A 151 -7.59 -9.62 -19.85
CA ALA A 151 -8.58 -8.62 -20.23
C ALA A 151 -7.96 -7.21 -20.31
N ALA A 152 -8.64 -6.28 -20.99
CA ALA A 152 -8.24 -4.87 -20.93
C ALA A 152 -8.52 -4.31 -19.52
N PRO A 153 -7.67 -3.42 -18.98
CA PRO A 153 -7.89 -2.86 -17.65
C PRO A 153 -9.13 -1.97 -17.62
N THR A 154 -9.86 -2.04 -16.52
CA THR A 154 -10.89 -1.05 -16.19
C THR A 154 -10.28 0.20 -15.55
N GLU A 155 -11.09 1.26 -15.39
CA GLU A 155 -10.67 2.44 -14.62
C GLU A 155 -10.35 2.07 -13.16
N ALA A 156 -11.11 1.14 -12.56
CA ALA A 156 -10.85 0.67 -11.21
C ALA A 156 -9.46 0.02 -11.08
N ALA A 157 -9.07 -0.81 -12.06
CA ALA A 157 -7.72 -1.35 -12.14
C ALA A 157 -6.66 -0.25 -12.24
N ALA A 158 -6.85 0.74 -13.11
CA ALA A 158 -5.91 1.85 -13.23
C ALA A 158 -5.79 2.67 -11.94
N LEU A 159 -6.89 2.86 -11.19
CA LEU A 159 -6.88 3.56 -9.91
C LEU A 159 -6.15 2.75 -8.82
N GLY A 160 -6.35 1.44 -8.77
CA GLY A 160 -5.59 0.55 -7.89
C GLY A 160 -4.09 0.59 -8.18
N TYR A 161 -3.74 0.50 -9.46
CA TYR A 161 -2.36 0.61 -9.94
C TYR A 161 -1.73 1.96 -9.56
N ASN A 162 -2.42 3.07 -9.81
CA ASN A 162 -1.93 4.41 -9.48
C ASN A 162 -1.73 4.59 -7.97
N ALA A 163 -2.63 4.05 -7.14
CA ALA A 163 -2.48 4.08 -5.69
C ALA A 163 -1.24 3.30 -5.22
N ALA A 164 -1.01 2.10 -5.77
CA ALA A 164 0.18 1.30 -5.48
C ALA A 164 1.47 2.01 -5.91
N ARG A 165 1.51 2.63 -7.11
CA ARG A 165 2.67 3.42 -7.55
C ARG A 165 2.96 4.61 -6.64
N ARG A 166 1.93 5.29 -6.17
CA ARG A 166 2.09 6.37 -5.18
C ARG A 166 2.64 5.86 -3.85
N LEU A 167 2.19 4.70 -3.40
CA LEU A 167 2.74 4.06 -2.21
C LEU A 167 4.19 3.62 -2.41
N ASP A 168 4.55 3.02 -3.55
CA ASP A 168 5.95 2.65 -3.86
C ASP A 168 6.86 3.87 -3.75
N ILE A 169 6.50 4.99 -4.38
CA ILE A 169 7.28 6.23 -4.34
C ILE A 169 7.44 6.74 -2.90
N ALA A 170 6.37 6.69 -2.10
CA ALA A 170 6.37 7.24 -0.75
C ALA A 170 7.05 6.33 0.29
N VAL A 171 6.94 5.01 0.13
CA VAL A 171 7.51 4.01 1.04
C VAL A 171 8.99 3.81 0.81
N ARG A 172 9.46 3.85 -0.45
CA ARG A 172 10.86 3.58 -0.82
C ARG A 172 11.90 4.43 -0.08
N PRO A 173 11.77 5.76 0.07
CA PRO A 173 12.74 6.55 0.83
C PRO A 173 12.64 6.34 2.35
N LEU A 174 11.54 5.76 2.84
CA LEU A 174 11.27 5.56 4.26
C LEU A 174 11.61 4.14 4.74
N ASP A 175 11.82 3.19 3.83
CA ASP A 175 11.94 1.75 4.13
C ASP A 175 10.75 1.25 4.97
N GLY A 176 9.55 1.73 4.63
CA GLY A 176 8.32 1.37 5.31
C GLY A 176 7.27 2.48 5.38
N VAL A 177 6.29 2.29 6.26
CA VAL A 177 5.18 3.23 6.48
C VAL A 177 5.36 4.10 7.72
N ALA A 178 6.50 3.98 8.40
CA ALA A 178 6.84 4.74 9.59
C ALA A 178 8.08 5.63 9.35
N PRO A 179 8.14 6.85 9.94
CA PRO A 179 7.11 7.47 10.76
C PRO A 179 5.95 8.02 9.93
N ARG A 180 4.73 7.91 10.46
CA ARG A 180 3.48 8.32 9.80
C ARG A 180 3.53 9.70 9.14
N ALA A 181 4.04 10.70 9.85
CA ALA A 181 4.08 12.08 9.34
C ALA A 181 4.98 12.22 8.10
N ALA A 182 6.04 11.41 8.00
CA ALA A 182 6.89 11.39 6.82
C ALA A 182 6.19 10.71 5.63
N LEU A 183 5.45 9.63 5.89
CA LEU A 183 4.64 8.97 4.85
C LEU A 183 3.56 9.92 4.32
N GLU A 184 2.83 10.60 5.20
CA GLU A 184 1.80 11.58 4.81
C GLU A 184 2.40 12.73 3.98
N ALA A 185 3.57 13.25 4.38
CA ALA A 185 4.26 14.28 3.63
C ALA A 185 4.67 13.80 2.23
N SER A 186 5.22 12.59 2.11
CA SER A 186 5.63 12.03 0.82
C SER A 186 4.44 11.70 -0.09
N LEU A 187 3.33 11.21 0.46
CA LEU A 187 2.09 11.00 -0.30
C LEU A 187 1.48 12.30 -0.81
N ALA A 188 1.66 13.41 -0.10
CA ALA A 188 1.19 14.73 -0.53
C ALA A 188 1.96 15.24 -1.77
N GLU A 189 3.23 14.86 -1.95
CA GLU A 189 4.01 15.23 -3.14
C GLU A 189 3.43 14.65 -4.43
N THR A 190 2.67 13.55 -4.32
CA THR A 190 2.02 12.86 -5.44
C THR A 190 0.50 12.98 -5.42
N GLU A 191 -0.07 13.93 -4.66
CA GLU A 191 -1.52 14.06 -4.45
C GLU A 191 -2.33 14.12 -5.75
N SER A 192 -1.80 14.84 -6.74
CA SER A 192 -2.40 14.99 -8.06
C SER A 192 -2.37 13.73 -8.92
N GLY A 193 -1.63 12.68 -8.52
CA GLY A 193 -1.36 11.47 -9.30
C GLY A 193 0.11 11.39 -9.72
N THR A 194 0.47 10.29 -10.39
CA THR A 194 1.84 10.05 -10.88
C THR A 194 1.80 9.70 -12.36
N ASN A 195 2.79 10.17 -13.14
CA ASN A 195 2.88 9.84 -14.56
C ASN A 195 3.73 8.58 -14.78
N TRP A 196 3.21 7.43 -14.37
CA TRP A 196 3.90 6.14 -14.47
C TRP A 196 4.02 5.60 -15.91
N GLN A 197 3.53 6.32 -16.93
CA GLN A 197 3.77 5.95 -18.34
C GLN A 197 5.18 6.30 -18.82
N GLU A 198 5.87 7.20 -18.13
CA GLU A 198 7.24 7.63 -18.48
C GLU A 198 8.32 6.85 -17.71
N ASP A 199 7.94 6.16 -16.63
CA ASP A 199 8.83 5.53 -15.65
C ASP A 199 9.24 4.08 -15.97
N VAL A 200 8.92 3.57 -17.17
CA VAL A 200 9.15 2.16 -17.55
C VAL A 200 10.53 1.90 -18.18
N ARG A 201 11.55 2.66 -17.78
CA ARG A 201 12.93 2.47 -18.28
C ARG A 201 13.85 1.84 -17.24
#